data_AF-A0A6H9G5A0-F1
#
_entry.id   AF-A0A6H9G5A0-F1
#
_cell.length_a   1.000
_cell.length_b   1.000
_cell.length_c   1.000
_cell.angle_alpha   90.00
_cell.angle_beta   90.00
_cell.angle_gamma   90.00
#
_symmetry.space_group_name_H-M   'P 1'
#
loop_
_entity.id
_entity.type
_entity.pdbx_description
1 polymer ?
#
loop_
_entity_poly.entity_id
_entity_poly.type
_entity_poly.pdbx_seq_one_letter_code
_entity_poly.pdbx_strand_id
1 'polypeptide(L)'
;MSLFELFQRFTSNTHNPQLDESRRKHDQLPKTEYGKGERLTKSEIDRDKKTTFQRGKELGQLFRAAIEEHYSPSEQERVKDSLLKAINYLAIKARIFPDMDHENIWYTDYYDLIELAKDMSLGDDTLPHWPEEPNHSNRYLELTASDLIQIFLGFSEEALLDEYQFGADVDKWVKYLLRETLKSRQRFARERQKQNDALRFSPDIYKVIEREKNQQNIDQ
;
A
#
# COMPACT_ATOMS: atom_id res chain seq x y z
N MET A 1 -13.79 17.57 -30.68
CA MET A 1 -13.48 17.46 -29.25
C MET A 1 -14.01 18.71 -28.58
N SER A 2 -14.95 18.58 -27.63
CA SER A 2 -15.71 19.72 -27.09
C SER A 2 -15.04 20.32 -25.84
N LEU A 3 -15.33 21.59 -25.55
CA LEU A 3 -14.91 22.24 -24.30
C LEU A 3 -15.40 21.49 -23.06
N PHE A 4 -16.53 20.78 -23.14
CA PHE A 4 -17.08 19.95 -22.08
C PHE A 4 -16.24 18.68 -21.83
N GLU A 5 -15.73 18.04 -22.90
CA GLU A 5 -14.80 16.90 -22.79
C GLU A 5 -13.43 17.35 -22.24
N LEU A 6 -13.00 18.55 -22.59
CA LEU A 6 -11.78 19.16 -22.05
C LEU A 6 -11.96 19.47 -20.56
N PHE A 7 -13.07 20.08 -20.18
CA PHE A 7 -13.39 20.40 -18.79
C PHE A 7 -13.56 19.14 -17.95
N GLN A 8 -14.19 18.08 -18.48
CA GLN A 8 -14.22 16.77 -17.82
C GLN A 8 -12.84 16.15 -17.66
N ARG A 9 -11.90 16.34 -18.59
CA ARG A 9 -10.50 15.89 -18.39
C ARG A 9 -9.73 16.70 -17.34
N PHE A 10 -9.99 18.00 -17.25
CA PHE A 10 -9.38 18.88 -16.25
C PHE A 10 -10.04 18.78 -14.87
N THR A 11 -11.30 18.34 -14.80
CA THR A 11 -12.06 18.14 -13.55
C THR A 11 -12.25 16.67 -13.18
N SER A 12 -11.84 15.72 -14.03
CA SER A 12 -11.75 14.31 -13.66
C SER A 12 -10.59 14.18 -12.70
N ASN A 13 -10.88 14.47 -11.43
CA ASN A 13 -10.49 13.63 -10.31
C ASN A 13 -10.20 12.23 -10.86
N THR A 14 -8.93 11.85 -10.85
CA THR A 14 -8.32 10.52 -10.70
C THR A 14 -9.03 9.22 -11.11
N HIS A 15 -10.34 9.18 -11.38
CA HIS A 15 -11.24 8.09 -11.71
C HIS A 15 -10.67 7.16 -12.78
N ASN A 16 -10.49 5.91 -12.37
CA ASN A 16 -10.01 4.82 -13.19
C ASN A 16 -11.09 3.74 -12.98
N PRO A 17 -12.06 3.64 -13.90
CA PRO A 17 -13.21 2.76 -13.74
C PRO A 17 -12.82 1.30 -13.49
N GLN A 18 -11.70 0.84 -14.06
CA GLN A 18 -11.19 -0.52 -13.86
C GLN A 18 -10.73 -0.73 -12.42
N LEU A 19 -10.00 0.23 -11.84
CA LEU A 19 -9.60 0.16 -10.42
C LEU A 19 -10.81 0.25 -9.50
N ASP A 20 -11.79 1.09 -9.82
CA ASP A 20 -13.02 1.20 -9.02
C ASP A 20 -13.86 -0.09 -9.10
N GLU A 21 -13.88 -0.77 -10.24
CA GLU A 21 -14.49 -2.09 -10.38
C GLU A 21 -13.74 -3.16 -9.58
N SER A 22 -12.40 -3.18 -9.64
CA SER A 22 -11.58 -4.12 -8.86
C SER A 22 -11.77 -3.94 -7.34
N ARG A 23 -11.80 -2.69 -6.85
CA ARG A 23 -12.14 -2.38 -5.46
C ARG A 23 -13.51 -2.94 -5.08
N ARG A 24 -14.52 -2.70 -5.92
CA ARG A 24 -15.88 -3.21 -5.68
C ARG A 24 -15.91 -4.74 -5.64
N LYS A 25 -15.20 -5.40 -6.56
CA LYS A 25 -15.07 -6.87 -6.58
C LYS A 25 -14.42 -7.40 -5.31
N HIS A 26 -13.34 -6.75 -4.86
CA HIS A 26 -12.65 -7.10 -3.62
C HIS A 26 -13.56 -6.94 -2.39
N ASP A 27 -14.27 -5.82 -2.28
CA ASP A 27 -15.17 -5.56 -1.15
C ASP A 27 -16.35 -6.55 -1.09
N GLN A 28 -16.74 -7.09 -2.25
CA GLN A 28 -17.78 -8.11 -2.41
C GLN A 28 -17.29 -9.55 -2.15
N LEU A 29 -15.98 -9.78 -1.96
CA LEU A 29 -15.49 -11.11 -1.59
C LEU A 29 -16.15 -11.56 -0.28
N PRO A 30 -16.36 -12.88 -0.08
CA PRO A 30 -16.89 -13.38 1.19
C PRO A 30 -16.07 -12.85 2.37
N LYS A 31 -16.75 -12.32 3.39
CA LYS A 31 -16.13 -12.03 4.68
C LYS A 31 -15.88 -13.33 5.42
N THR A 32 -14.99 -13.25 6.40
CA THR A 32 -14.79 -14.32 7.36
C THR A 32 -16.11 -14.76 7.99
N GLU A 33 -16.34 -16.07 8.04
CA GLU A 33 -17.42 -16.68 8.84
C GLU A 33 -16.94 -17.02 10.26
N TYR A 34 -15.65 -16.82 10.57
CA TYR A 34 -15.08 -17.02 11.89
C TYR A 34 -15.76 -16.12 12.94
N GLY A 35 -16.06 -16.69 14.10
CA GLY A 35 -16.75 -16.00 15.20
C GLY A 35 -18.19 -15.59 14.91
N LYS A 36 -18.77 -15.99 13.77
CA LYS A 36 -20.15 -15.62 13.42
C LYS A 36 -21.15 -16.31 14.34
N GLY A 37 -21.89 -15.50 15.09
CA GLY A 37 -22.88 -15.98 16.07
C GLY A 37 -22.30 -16.24 17.46
N GLU A 38 -20.98 -16.16 17.61
CA GLU A 38 -20.32 -16.21 18.90
C GLU A 38 -20.38 -14.83 19.57
N ARG A 39 -20.57 -14.82 20.89
CA ARG A 39 -20.51 -13.60 21.69
C ARG A 39 -19.33 -13.72 22.64
N LEU A 40 -18.37 -12.84 22.45
CA LEU A 40 -17.26 -12.68 23.40
C LEU A 40 -17.82 -12.37 24.79
N THR A 41 -17.25 -13.04 25.79
CA THR A 41 -17.41 -12.70 27.19
C THR A 41 -16.85 -11.31 27.46
N LYS A 42 -17.27 -10.69 28.57
CA LYS A 42 -16.72 -9.38 28.98
C LYS A 42 -15.20 -9.43 29.15
N SER A 43 -14.67 -10.52 29.72
CA SER A 43 -13.22 -10.71 29.90
C SER A 43 -12.45 -10.75 28.59
N GLU A 44 -13.00 -11.40 27.55
CA GLU A 44 -12.37 -11.46 26.22
C GLU A 44 -12.40 -10.08 25.55
N ILE A 45 -13.53 -9.38 25.62
CA ILE A 45 -13.63 -8.00 25.10
C ILE A 45 -12.60 -7.08 25.78
N ASP A 46 -12.46 -7.17 27.10
CA ASP A 46 -11.53 -6.33 27.85
C ASP A 46 -10.06 -6.70 27.54
N ARG A 47 -9.77 -7.99 27.33
CA ARG A 47 -8.46 -8.47 26.85
C ARG A 47 -8.16 -7.90 25.46
N ASP A 48 -9.06 -8.06 24.50
CA ASP A 48 -8.83 -7.69 23.10
C ASP A 48 -8.67 -6.18 22.94
N LYS A 49 -9.43 -5.38 23.72
CA LYS A 49 -9.23 -3.92 23.80
C LYS A 49 -7.84 -3.56 24.30
N LYS A 50 -7.38 -4.23 25.37
CA LYS A 50 -6.06 -3.98 25.95
C LYS A 50 -4.95 -4.35 24.96
N THR A 51 -5.08 -5.52 24.30
CA THR A 51 -4.14 -5.98 23.27
C THR A 51 -4.11 -5.01 22.09
N THR A 52 -5.27 -4.64 21.54
CA THR A 52 -5.37 -3.68 20.42
C THR A 52 -4.70 -2.35 20.77
N PHE A 53 -4.96 -1.81 21.96
CA PHE A 53 -4.33 -0.56 22.40
C PHE A 53 -2.81 -0.68 22.51
N GLN A 54 -2.32 -1.78 23.09
CA GLN A 54 -0.89 -2.04 23.25
C GLN A 54 -0.19 -2.16 21.88
N ARG A 55 -0.76 -2.93 20.94
CA ARG A 55 -0.24 -3.07 19.58
C ARG A 55 -0.26 -1.75 18.81
N GLY A 56 -1.35 -0.99 18.91
CA GLY A 56 -1.42 0.35 18.32
C GLY A 56 -0.37 1.30 18.86
N LYS A 57 -0.06 1.23 20.17
CA LYS A 57 1.01 2.01 20.80
C LYS A 57 2.39 1.60 20.28
N GLU A 58 2.67 0.30 20.18
CA GLU A 58 3.93 -0.24 19.63
C GLU A 58 4.12 0.22 18.18
N LEU A 59 3.11 0.07 17.34
CA LEU A 59 3.15 0.53 15.95
C LEU A 59 3.37 2.05 15.87
N GLY A 60 2.72 2.84 16.73
CA GLY A 60 2.94 4.28 16.82
C GLY A 60 4.38 4.67 17.20
N GLN A 61 5.03 3.89 18.06
CA GLN A 61 6.45 4.11 18.41
C GLN A 61 7.37 3.80 17.23
N LEU A 62 7.09 2.72 16.48
CA LEU A 62 7.83 2.38 15.26
C LEU A 62 7.67 3.46 14.19
N PHE A 63 6.45 3.98 13.98
CA PHE A 63 6.23 5.11 13.09
C PHE A 63 7.03 6.32 13.51
N ARG A 64 7.02 6.66 14.79
CA ARG A 64 7.80 7.79 15.30
C ARG A 64 9.30 7.64 14.98
N ALA A 65 9.87 6.47 15.26
CA ALA A 65 11.28 6.20 14.97
C ALA A 65 11.59 6.32 13.48
N ALA A 66 10.76 5.72 12.61
CA ALA A 66 10.92 5.80 11.16
C ALA A 66 10.81 7.26 10.64
N ILE A 67 9.90 8.06 11.21
CA ILE A 67 9.75 9.46 10.83
C ILE A 67 10.99 10.28 11.20
N GLU A 68 11.52 10.06 12.42
CA GLU A 68 12.73 10.74 12.92
C GLU A 68 13.98 10.35 12.09
N GLU A 69 14.01 9.13 11.54
CA GLU A 69 15.09 8.62 10.69
C GLU A 69 15.03 9.16 9.24
N HIS A 70 13.85 9.19 8.63
CA HIS A 70 13.71 9.41 7.19
C HIS A 70 13.35 10.85 6.78
N TYR A 71 12.86 11.70 7.69
CA TYR A 71 12.37 13.03 7.35
C TYR A 71 13.08 14.16 8.12
N SER A 72 13.25 15.30 7.45
CA SER A 72 13.80 16.49 8.07
C SER A 72 12.86 17.04 9.16
N PRO A 73 13.37 17.73 10.19
CA PRO A 73 12.53 18.30 11.25
C PRO A 73 11.37 19.18 10.75
N SER A 74 11.53 19.85 9.61
CA SER A 74 10.47 20.64 8.97
C SER A 74 9.34 19.81 8.34
N GLU A 75 9.59 18.56 8.01
CA GLU A 75 8.62 17.65 7.37
C GLU A 75 7.90 16.75 8.39
N GLN A 76 8.56 16.44 9.51
CA GLN A 76 8.10 15.43 10.48
C GLN A 76 6.66 15.64 10.96
N GLU A 77 6.25 16.88 11.29
CA GLU A 77 4.89 17.12 11.80
C GLU A 77 3.83 16.90 10.70
N ARG A 78 4.12 17.28 9.46
CA ARG A 78 3.21 17.06 8.33
C ARG A 78 3.09 15.57 7.99
N VAL A 79 4.20 14.84 8.02
CA VAL A 79 4.23 13.39 7.83
C VAL A 79 3.42 12.69 8.92
N LYS A 80 3.67 13.05 10.18
CA LYS A 80 2.97 12.48 11.34
C LYS A 80 1.46 12.72 11.28
N ASP A 81 1.03 13.95 10.96
CA ASP A 81 -0.40 14.28 10.80
C ASP A 81 -1.04 13.47 9.66
N SER A 82 -0.32 13.32 8.53
CA SER A 82 -0.78 12.53 7.39
C SER A 82 -0.95 11.05 7.73
N LEU A 83 0.03 10.47 8.42
CA LEU A 83 -0.01 9.08 8.88
C LEU A 83 -1.13 8.85 9.88
N LEU A 84 -1.30 9.75 10.85
CA LEU A 84 -2.35 9.63 11.85
C LEU A 84 -3.73 9.66 11.20
N LYS A 85 -3.96 10.54 10.22
CA LYS A 85 -5.20 10.58 9.45
C LYS A 85 -5.46 9.28 8.70
N ALA A 86 -4.45 8.74 8.02
CA ALA A 86 -4.59 7.51 7.23
C ALA A 86 -4.84 6.27 8.09
N ILE A 87 -4.08 6.10 9.17
CA ILE A 87 -4.24 4.97 10.10
C ILE A 87 -5.58 5.07 10.81
N ASN A 88 -5.98 6.26 11.28
CA ASN A 88 -7.26 6.45 11.95
C ASN A 88 -8.43 6.15 11.00
N TYR A 89 -8.35 6.58 9.74
CA TYR A 89 -9.33 6.26 8.72
C TYR A 89 -9.51 4.74 8.54
N LEU A 90 -8.41 4.00 8.41
CA LEU A 90 -8.45 2.55 8.24
C LEU A 90 -8.94 1.84 9.51
N ALA A 91 -8.49 2.27 10.68
CA ALA A 91 -8.85 1.67 11.96
C ALA A 91 -10.34 1.86 12.29
N ILE A 92 -10.88 3.07 12.13
CA ILE A 92 -12.31 3.37 12.38
C ILE A 92 -13.20 2.54 11.47
N LYS A 93 -12.76 2.26 10.24
CA LYS A 93 -13.50 1.43 9.29
C LYS A 93 -13.22 -0.07 9.44
N ALA A 94 -12.44 -0.47 10.44
CA ALA A 94 -12.00 -1.86 10.67
C ALA A 94 -11.33 -2.49 9.43
N ARG A 95 -10.55 -1.70 8.71
CA ARG A 95 -9.82 -2.08 7.49
C ARG A 95 -8.34 -2.36 7.74
N ILE A 96 -7.87 -2.05 8.95
CA ILE A 96 -6.58 -2.46 9.50
C ILE A 96 -6.78 -2.80 10.98
N PHE A 97 -6.30 -3.96 11.40
CA PHE A 97 -6.44 -4.41 12.79
C PHE A 97 -5.33 -5.42 13.14
N PRO A 98 -4.84 -5.43 14.39
CA PRO A 98 -3.82 -6.39 14.81
C PRO A 98 -4.43 -7.77 15.06
N ASP A 99 -3.61 -8.81 14.98
CA ASP A 99 -3.98 -10.12 15.51
C ASP A 99 -4.02 -10.11 17.04
N MET A 100 -4.94 -10.88 17.62
CA MET A 100 -5.11 -10.94 19.07
C MET A 100 -4.19 -11.97 19.73
N ASP A 101 -3.74 -12.99 18.99
CA ASP A 101 -3.01 -14.14 19.50
C ASP A 101 -1.52 -14.11 19.12
N HIS A 102 -1.19 -13.46 18.01
CA HIS A 102 0.16 -13.36 17.47
C HIS A 102 0.70 -11.93 17.56
N GLU A 103 1.90 -11.78 18.12
CA GLU A 103 2.58 -10.49 18.16
C GLU A 103 3.02 -10.08 16.75
N ASN A 104 3.04 -8.77 16.50
CA ASN A 104 3.55 -8.21 15.25
C ASN A 104 2.81 -8.67 13.97
N ILE A 105 1.59 -9.21 14.10
CA ILE A 105 0.75 -9.55 12.95
C ILE A 105 -0.41 -8.57 12.86
N TRP A 106 -0.66 -8.09 11.65
CA TRP A 106 -1.74 -7.19 11.31
C TRP A 106 -2.46 -7.71 10.08
N TYR A 107 -3.76 -7.45 10.00
CA TYR A 107 -4.58 -7.78 8.86
C TYR A 107 -5.11 -6.51 8.20
N THR A 108 -5.24 -6.57 6.89
CA THR A 108 -6.00 -5.59 6.13
C THR A 108 -6.88 -6.27 5.09
N ASP A 109 -8.09 -5.77 4.90
CA ASP A 109 -8.94 -6.08 3.73
C ASP A 109 -9.05 -4.86 2.80
N TYR A 110 -8.22 -3.84 2.98
CA TYR A 110 -8.28 -2.61 2.17
C TYR A 110 -7.55 -2.82 0.85
N TYR A 111 -8.31 -2.90 -0.25
CA TYR A 111 -7.79 -3.17 -1.59
C TYR A 111 -6.54 -2.35 -1.96
N ASP A 112 -6.55 -1.02 -1.80
CA ASP A 112 -5.39 -0.22 -2.22
C ASP A 112 -4.15 -0.48 -1.35
N LEU A 113 -4.33 -0.86 -0.07
CA LEU A 113 -3.22 -1.22 0.82
C LEU A 113 -2.65 -2.59 0.43
N ILE A 114 -3.52 -3.53 0.07
CA ILE A 114 -3.13 -4.85 -0.44
C ILE A 114 -2.34 -4.72 -1.75
N GLU A 115 -2.82 -3.90 -2.69
CA GLU A 115 -2.13 -3.68 -3.96
C GLU A 115 -0.79 -2.94 -3.78
N LEU A 116 -0.71 -2.02 -2.80
CA LEU A 116 0.56 -1.41 -2.41
C LEU A 116 1.53 -2.43 -1.84
N ALA A 117 1.08 -3.30 -0.93
CA ALA A 117 1.92 -4.35 -0.37
C ALA A 117 2.46 -5.29 -1.48
N LYS A 118 1.60 -5.72 -2.41
CA LYS A 118 2.01 -6.54 -3.56
C LYS A 118 3.03 -5.84 -4.45
N ASP A 119 2.82 -4.56 -4.79
CA ASP A 119 3.77 -3.75 -5.57
C ASP A 119 5.14 -3.66 -4.87
N MET A 120 5.13 -3.61 -3.54
CA MET A 120 6.33 -3.56 -2.71
C MET A 120 6.93 -4.93 -2.40
N SER A 121 6.32 -6.02 -2.87
CA SER A 121 6.67 -7.40 -2.48
C SER A 121 6.68 -7.61 -0.96
N LEU A 122 5.68 -7.02 -0.29
CA LEU A 122 5.42 -7.13 1.15
C LEU A 122 4.22 -8.01 1.43
N GLY A 123 4.15 -8.49 2.67
CA GLY A 123 3.25 -9.55 3.08
C GLY A 123 3.88 -10.92 2.87
N ASP A 124 3.49 -11.86 3.71
CA ASP A 124 4.07 -13.19 3.75
C ASP A 124 2.94 -14.20 3.95
N ASP A 125 2.81 -15.12 2.99
CA ASP A 125 1.76 -16.15 2.95
C ASP A 125 1.97 -17.24 4.00
N THR A 126 3.13 -17.25 4.67
CA THR A 126 3.45 -18.11 5.81
C THR A 126 3.10 -17.49 7.16
N LEU A 127 2.72 -16.20 7.19
CA LEU A 127 2.23 -15.57 8.41
C LEU A 127 0.98 -16.29 8.89
N PRO A 128 0.75 -16.34 10.22
CA PRO A 128 -0.42 -16.99 10.78
C PRO A 128 -1.69 -16.28 10.29
N HIS A 129 -2.35 -16.92 9.34
CA HIS A 129 -3.73 -16.63 9.02
C HIS A 129 -4.63 -17.25 10.11
N TRP A 130 -5.86 -16.76 10.26
CA TRP A 130 -6.77 -17.34 11.25
C TRP A 130 -6.85 -18.86 11.08
N PRO A 131 -6.50 -19.63 12.14
CA PRO A 131 -6.20 -21.05 12.00
C PRO A 131 -7.40 -21.90 11.54
N GLU A 132 -8.61 -21.35 11.60
CA GLU A 132 -9.86 -22.07 11.36
C GLU A 132 -10.55 -21.69 10.05
N GLU A 133 -10.07 -20.68 9.33
CA GLU A 133 -10.64 -20.27 8.07
C GLU A 133 -9.55 -20.15 7.02
N PRO A 134 -9.52 -21.00 5.98
CA PRO A 134 -8.55 -20.80 4.92
C PRO A 134 -8.87 -19.50 4.18
N ASN A 135 -7.84 -18.70 3.86
CA ASN A 135 -7.97 -17.47 3.06
C ASN A 135 -8.30 -17.75 1.58
N HIS A 136 -9.27 -18.62 1.28
CA HIS A 136 -9.58 -19.10 -0.06
C HIS A 136 -9.91 -17.99 -1.05
N SER A 137 -10.42 -16.86 -0.55
CA SER A 137 -10.78 -15.70 -1.36
C SER A 137 -9.68 -14.63 -1.41
N ASN A 138 -8.55 -14.81 -0.70
CA ASN A 138 -7.48 -13.82 -0.55
C ASN A 138 -8.04 -12.43 -0.19
N ARG A 139 -9.04 -12.39 0.70
CA ARG A 139 -9.71 -11.14 1.08
C ARG A 139 -8.83 -10.32 2.02
N TYR A 140 -8.18 -11.00 2.95
CA TYR A 140 -7.31 -10.41 3.95
C TYR A 140 -5.86 -10.61 3.55
N LEU A 141 -5.01 -9.64 3.88
CA LEU A 141 -3.57 -9.74 3.77
C LEU A 141 -2.96 -9.58 5.16
N GLU A 142 -2.09 -10.52 5.50
CA GLU A 142 -1.25 -10.54 6.68
C GLU A 142 -0.02 -9.67 6.46
N LEU A 143 0.26 -8.80 7.42
CA LEU A 143 1.37 -7.85 7.39
C LEU A 143 2.06 -7.83 8.74
N THR A 144 3.37 -7.66 8.72
CA THR A 144 4.13 -7.31 9.92
C THR A 144 4.03 -5.81 10.20
N ALA A 145 4.40 -5.37 11.40
CA ALA A 145 4.53 -3.93 11.66
C ALA A 145 5.58 -3.28 10.71
N SER A 146 6.65 -4.00 10.34
CA SER A 146 7.66 -3.49 9.41
C SER A 146 7.07 -3.27 8.01
N ASP A 147 6.23 -4.18 7.53
CA ASP A 147 5.54 -4.02 6.25
C ASP A 147 4.64 -2.79 6.27
N LEU A 148 3.89 -2.60 7.36
CA LEU A 148 3.07 -1.41 7.55
C LEU A 148 3.93 -0.14 7.53
N ILE A 149 5.04 -0.08 8.27
CA ILE A 149 5.94 1.08 8.25
C ILE A 149 6.38 1.38 6.80
N GLN A 150 6.84 0.38 6.05
CA GLN A 150 7.30 0.57 4.67
C GLN A 150 6.20 1.12 3.76
N ILE A 151 5.00 0.54 3.81
CA ILE A 151 3.86 0.98 2.99
C ILE A 151 3.51 2.44 3.30
N PHE A 152 3.46 2.77 4.59
CA PHE A 152 3.05 4.09 5.04
C PHE A 152 4.13 5.16 4.86
N LEU A 153 5.41 4.81 4.85
CA LEU A 153 6.47 5.73 4.41
C LEU A 153 6.29 6.11 2.92
N GLY A 154 5.96 5.13 2.06
CA GLY A 154 5.62 5.41 0.67
C GLY A 154 4.39 6.33 0.54
N PHE A 155 3.38 6.14 1.38
CA PHE A 155 2.23 7.05 1.47
C PHE A 155 2.64 8.46 1.89
N SER A 156 3.56 8.59 2.85
CA SER A 156 4.04 9.88 3.36
C SER A 156 4.81 10.68 2.32
N GLU A 157 5.58 10.04 1.44
CA GLU A 157 6.23 10.70 0.30
C GLU A 157 5.19 11.37 -0.61
N GLU A 158 4.12 10.66 -0.96
CA GLU A 158 3.04 11.22 -1.79
C GLU A 158 2.27 12.33 -1.06
N ALA A 159 2.01 12.16 0.25
CA ALA A 159 1.33 13.16 1.08
C ALA A 159 2.10 14.49 1.20
N LEU A 160 3.43 14.45 1.09
CA LEU A 160 4.28 15.65 1.09
C LEU A 160 4.21 16.40 -0.25
N LEU A 161 4.08 15.67 -1.37
CA LEU A 161 4.00 16.23 -2.72
C LEU A 161 2.63 16.83 -3.04
N ASP A 162 1.56 16.30 -2.44
CA ASP A 162 0.20 16.82 -2.67
C ASP A 162 0.00 18.15 -1.94
N GLU A 163 -0.24 19.24 -2.69
CA GLU A 163 -0.65 20.54 -2.14
C GLU A 163 -2.11 20.50 -1.66
N TYR A 164 -2.41 19.68 -0.66
CA TYR A 164 -3.66 19.61 0.13
C TYR A 164 -4.92 20.18 -0.56
N GLN A 165 -5.29 19.65 -1.74
CA GLN A 165 -6.38 20.21 -2.55
C GLN A 165 -7.78 19.78 -2.08
N PHE A 166 -7.88 18.88 -1.11
CA PHE A 166 -9.14 18.20 -0.74
C PHE A 166 -9.95 18.86 0.40
N GLY A 167 -9.54 20.03 0.89
CA GLY A 167 -10.23 20.69 2.02
C GLY A 167 -10.22 19.83 3.29
N ALA A 168 -11.33 19.83 4.06
CA ALA A 168 -11.44 19.13 5.35
C ALA A 168 -11.94 17.67 5.28
N ASP A 169 -12.19 17.10 4.08
CA ASP A 169 -12.73 15.75 3.93
C ASP A 169 -11.60 14.69 3.96
N VAL A 170 -11.25 14.28 5.19
CA VAL A 170 -10.18 13.30 5.47
C VAL A 170 -10.43 11.97 4.75
N ASP A 171 -11.69 11.51 4.68
CA ASP A 171 -12.04 10.23 4.04
C ASP A 171 -11.71 10.23 2.55
N LYS A 172 -12.06 11.31 1.83
CA LYS A 172 -11.72 11.43 0.41
C LYS A 172 -10.22 11.60 0.20
N TRP A 173 -9.58 12.38 1.06
CA TRP A 173 -8.14 12.62 1.00
C TRP A 173 -7.32 11.34 1.20
N VAL A 174 -7.61 10.52 2.22
CA VAL A 174 -6.90 9.24 2.45
C VAL A 174 -7.08 8.28 1.28
N LYS A 175 -8.31 8.13 0.77
CA LYS A 175 -8.59 7.30 -0.42
C LYS A 175 -7.81 7.78 -1.65
N TYR A 176 -7.76 9.09 -1.86
CA TYR A 176 -7.03 9.70 -2.95
C TYR A 176 -5.53 9.43 -2.81
N LEU A 177 -4.94 9.68 -1.64
CA LEU A 177 -3.50 9.53 -1.48
C LEU A 177 -3.01 8.09 -1.56
N LEU A 178 -3.72 7.13 -0.97
CA LEU A 178 -3.35 5.71 -1.11
C LEU A 178 -3.36 5.28 -2.58
N ARG A 179 -4.32 5.80 -3.36
CA ARG A 179 -4.40 5.58 -4.79
C ARG A 179 -3.26 6.25 -5.56
N GLU A 180 -2.96 7.52 -5.28
CA GLU A 180 -1.89 8.23 -5.99
C GLU A 180 -0.53 7.63 -5.65
N THR A 181 -0.31 7.21 -4.39
CA THR A 181 0.88 6.46 -3.98
C THR A 181 1.07 5.23 -4.86
N LEU A 182 0.02 4.42 -5.04
CA LEU A 182 0.08 3.22 -5.90
C LEU A 182 0.40 3.58 -7.36
N LYS A 183 -0.23 4.61 -7.90
CA LYS A 183 0.00 5.06 -9.28
C LYS A 183 1.42 5.57 -9.49
N SER A 184 1.92 6.41 -8.58
CA SER A 184 3.25 7.00 -8.63
C SER A 184 4.30 5.88 -8.61
N ARG A 185 4.15 4.90 -7.72
CA ARG A 185 5.04 3.73 -7.66
C ARG A 185 5.03 2.89 -8.93
N GLN A 186 3.85 2.52 -9.43
CA GLN A 186 3.72 1.77 -10.69
C GLN A 186 4.26 2.55 -11.89
N ARG A 187 4.16 3.88 -11.88
CA ARG A 187 4.75 4.74 -12.91
C ARG A 187 6.29 4.68 -12.82
N PHE A 188 6.87 4.89 -11.64
CA PHE A 188 8.32 4.82 -11.45
C PHE A 188 8.89 3.43 -11.76
N ALA A 189 8.18 2.36 -11.42
CA ALA A 189 8.56 1.00 -11.78
C ALA A 189 8.63 0.81 -13.30
N ARG A 190 7.60 1.28 -14.03
CA ARG A 190 7.59 1.27 -15.51
C ARG A 190 8.68 2.15 -16.11
N GLU A 191 8.96 3.31 -15.53
CA GLU A 191 10.03 4.19 -15.98
C GLU A 191 11.41 3.55 -15.78
N ARG A 192 11.68 2.93 -14.63
CA ARG A 192 12.89 2.14 -14.38
C ARG A 192 13.02 0.96 -15.34
N GLN A 193 11.93 0.23 -15.59
CA GLN A 193 11.93 -0.85 -16.57
C GLN A 193 12.27 -0.34 -17.97
N LYS A 194 11.66 0.76 -18.42
CA LYS A 194 12.01 1.39 -19.71
C LYS A 194 13.47 1.83 -19.78
N GLN A 195 14.03 2.37 -18.68
CA GLN A 195 15.44 2.75 -18.62
C GLN A 195 16.36 1.52 -18.70
N ASN A 196 16.04 0.46 -17.96
CA ASN A 196 16.77 -0.81 -18.00
C ASN A 196 16.70 -1.46 -19.39
N ASP A 197 15.52 -1.45 -20.02
CA ASP A 197 15.34 -1.95 -21.38
C ASP A 197 16.09 -1.07 -22.39
N ALA A 198 16.07 0.25 -22.24
CA ALA A 198 16.84 1.17 -23.09
C ALA A 198 18.35 0.97 -22.96
N LEU A 199 18.85 0.71 -21.74
CA LEU A 199 20.25 0.33 -21.49
C LEU A 199 20.61 -0.99 -22.20
N ARG A 200 19.69 -1.95 -22.22
CA ARG A 200 19.85 -3.24 -22.92
C ARG A 200 19.92 -3.10 -24.45
N PHE A 201 19.37 -2.02 -25.01
CA PHE A 201 19.43 -1.69 -26.43
C PHE A 201 20.40 -0.54 -26.75
N SER A 202 21.36 -0.24 -25.85
CA SER A 202 22.39 0.77 -26.10
C SER A 202 23.14 0.48 -27.41
N PRO A 203 23.42 1.51 -28.25
CA PRO A 203 24.24 1.38 -29.46
C PRO A 203 25.60 0.71 -29.22
N ASP A 204 26.12 0.81 -27.99
CA ASP A 204 27.41 0.22 -27.65
C ASP A 204 27.32 -1.31 -27.44
N ILE A 205 26.16 -1.84 -27.04
CA ILE A 205 25.92 -3.29 -27.01
C ILE A 205 25.79 -3.84 -28.44
N TYR A 206 25.14 -3.08 -29.35
CA TYR A 206 25.12 -3.45 -30.78
C TYR A 206 26.52 -3.50 -31.39
N LYS A 207 27.40 -2.55 -31.05
CA LYS A 207 28.81 -2.59 -31.47
C LYS A 207 29.58 -3.77 -30.89
N VAL A 208 29.28 -4.20 -29.67
CA VAL A 208 29.89 -5.40 -29.06
C VAL A 208 29.40 -6.67 -29.78
N ILE A 209 28.10 -6.79 -30.03
CA ILE A 209 27.51 -7.93 -30.76
C ILE A 209 28.03 -7.98 -32.21
N GLU A 210 28.17 -6.83 -32.89
CA GLU A 210 28.77 -6.78 -34.24
C GLU A 210 30.26 -7.15 -34.23
N ARG A 211 31.03 -6.72 -33.21
CA ARG A 211 32.44 -7.12 -33.06
C ARG A 211 32.58 -8.61 -32.84
N GLU A 212 31.77 -9.20 -31.96
CA GLU A 212 31.81 -10.64 -31.68
C GLU A 212 31.42 -11.48 -32.90
N LYS A 213 30.41 -11.05 -33.68
CA LYS A 213 30.07 -11.70 -34.96
C LYS A 213 31.17 -11.58 -36.01
N ASN A 214 31.84 -10.44 -36.10
CA ASN A 214 32.95 -10.25 -37.03
C ASN A 214 34.21 -11.01 -36.61
N GLN A 215 34.46 -11.18 -35.32
CA GLN A 215 35.57 -11.99 -34.80
C GLN A 215 35.38 -13.48 -35.16
N GLN A 216 34.16 -14.02 -35.01
CA GLN A 216 33.86 -15.42 -35.35
C GLN A 216 33.96 -15.76 -36.85
N ASN A 217 33.83 -14.77 -37.74
CA ASN A 217 34.02 -14.95 -39.19
C ASN A 217 35.48 -14.82 -39.64
N ILE A 218 36.39 -14.36 -38.78
CA ILE A 218 37.83 -14.26 -39.06
C ILE A 218 38.55 -15.56 -38.64
N ASP A 219 37.97 -16.29 -37.69
CA ASP A 219 38.52 -17.54 -37.14
C ASP A 219 37.97 -18.82 -37.85
N GLN A 220 37.31 -18.67 -39.00
CA GLN A 220 36.90 -19.77 -39.91
C GLN A 220 37.72 -19.75 -41.20
#